data_AF-A0A1Z4NA22-F1
#
_entry.id   AF-A0A1Z4NA22-F1
#
_cell.length_a   1.000
_cell.length_b   1.000
_cell.length_c   1.000
_cell.angle_alpha   90.00
_cell.angle_beta   90.00
_cell.angle_gamma   90.00
#
_symmetry.space_group_name_H-M   'P 1'
#
loop_
_entity.id
_entity.type
_entity.pdbx_description
1 polymer ?
#
loop_
_entity_poly.entity_id
_entity_poly.type
_entity_poly.pdbx_seq_one_letter_code
_entity_poly.pdbx_strand_id
1 'polypeptide(L)'
;MTAFVGVKEKLLSVAKLLDLIQEFAIEPSYYFLRWTHKVSDNWKQVPTENDFPMLEGQMFNQNCELRWKYKRKDSYEVLLLSVAGEYADFSPVGKDWDIQDRNAHLYGSTETRFPKGFPEKAANIAQRYFIDKQTSTVHFVALTITQ
;
A
#
# COMPACT_ATOMS: atom_id res chain seq x y z
N MET A 1 1.77 -18.33 4.23
CA MET A 1 1.90 -17.01 3.59
C MET A 1 2.70 -17.19 2.33
N THR A 2 2.19 -16.74 1.19
CA THR A 2 2.87 -16.85 -0.10
C THR A 2 3.10 -15.45 -0.62
N ALA A 3 4.36 -15.04 -0.64
CA ALA A 3 4.76 -13.69 -1.00
C ALA A 3 4.59 -13.45 -2.51
N PHE A 4 3.94 -12.36 -2.85
CA PHE A 4 3.66 -11.96 -4.22
C PHE A 4 3.88 -10.46 -4.38
N VAL A 5 4.60 -10.08 -5.44
CA VAL A 5 4.71 -8.70 -5.89
C VAL A 5 4.24 -8.67 -7.34
N GLY A 6 3.29 -7.80 -7.66
CA GLY A 6 2.71 -7.77 -9.00
C GLY A 6 2.30 -6.37 -9.43
N VAL A 7 2.28 -6.15 -10.74
CA VAL A 7 1.86 -4.88 -11.34
C VAL A 7 0.69 -5.09 -12.29
N LYS A 8 -0.22 -4.11 -12.36
CA LYS A 8 -1.18 -4.05 -13.46
C LYS A 8 -0.44 -3.58 -14.71
N GLU A 9 -0.45 -4.40 -15.77
CA GLU A 9 0.21 -4.04 -17.04
C GLU A 9 -0.40 -2.81 -17.70
N LYS A 10 -1.72 -2.64 -17.54
CA LYS A 10 -2.48 -1.52 -18.09
C LYS A 10 -2.77 -0.51 -17.00
N LEU A 11 -2.67 0.76 -17.36
CA LEU A 11 -3.09 1.86 -16.50
C LEU A 11 -4.61 1.77 -16.26
N LEU A 12 -5.02 2.00 -15.02
CA LEU A 12 -6.42 1.98 -14.62
C LEU A 12 -7.02 3.38 -14.65
N SER A 13 -8.28 3.50 -15.06
CA SER A 13 -9.07 4.70 -14.84
C SER A 13 -9.45 4.84 -13.36
N VAL A 14 -9.91 6.02 -12.94
CA VAL A 14 -10.39 6.30 -11.58
C VAL A 14 -11.41 5.26 -11.11
N ALA A 15 -12.48 5.02 -11.89
CA ALA A 15 -13.52 4.05 -11.54
C ALA A 15 -12.93 2.64 -11.30
N LYS A 16 -12.08 2.15 -12.21
CA LYS A 16 -11.45 0.82 -12.09
C LYS A 16 -10.49 0.73 -10.91
N LEU A 17 -9.81 1.82 -10.57
CA LEU A 17 -8.95 1.87 -9.39
C LEU A 17 -9.79 1.80 -8.11
N LEU A 18 -10.92 2.52 -8.04
CA LEU A 18 -11.83 2.45 -6.90
C LEU A 18 -12.41 1.05 -6.71
N ASP A 19 -12.84 0.40 -7.80
CA ASP A 19 -13.31 -1.00 -7.78
C ASP A 19 -12.23 -1.94 -7.23
N LEU A 20 -10.98 -1.79 -7.70
CA LEU A 20 -9.86 -2.59 -7.26
C LEU A 20 -9.51 -2.35 -5.79
N ILE A 21 -9.56 -1.10 -5.33
CA ILE A 21 -9.34 -0.77 -3.92
C ILE A 21 -10.39 -1.46 -3.04
N GLN A 22 -11.65 -1.47 -3.48
CA GLN A 22 -12.74 -2.14 -2.78
C GLN A 22 -12.56 -3.67 -2.76
N GLU A 23 -12.12 -4.27 -3.85
CA GLU A 23 -11.87 -5.72 -3.96
C GLU A 23 -10.84 -6.20 -2.92
N PHE A 24 -9.78 -5.43 -2.69
CA PHE A 24 -8.70 -5.79 -1.77
C PHE A 24 -8.90 -5.31 -0.33
N ALA A 25 -9.91 -4.48 -0.08
CA ALA A 25 -10.21 -3.95 1.24
C ALA A 25 -10.82 -5.05 2.13
N ILE A 26 -10.21 -5.24 3.30
CA ILE A 26 -10.73 -6.07 4.39
C ILE A 26 -10.65 -5.29 5.70
N GLU A 27 -11.47 -5.60 6.69
CA GLU A 27 -11.38 -4.93 7.99
C GLU A 27 -10.26 -5.53 8.86
N PRO A 28 -9.34 -4.71 9.43
CA PRO A 28 -9.13 -3.29 9.17
C PRO A 28 -8.28 -3.03 7.90
N SER A 29 -8.67 -2.01 7.12
CA SER A 29 -7.86 -1.46 6.02
C SER A 29 -7.63 0.03 6.24
N TYR A 30 -6.43 0.49 5.87
CA TYR A 30 -6.05 1.89 5.95
C TYR A 30 -5.67 2.44 4.58
N TYR A 31 -5.89 3.74 4.40
CA TYR A 31 -5.75 4.47 3.16
C TYR A 31 -4.90 5.72 3.40
N PHE A 32 -3.75 5.80 2.72
CA PHE A 32 -2.90 6.97 2.78
C PHE A 32 -2.78 7.60 1.38
N LEU A 33 -3.35 8.79 1.23
CA LEU A 33 -3.49 9.51 -0.04
C LEU A 33 -2.55 10.72 -0.05
N ARG A 34 -1.97 11.03 -1.20
CA ARG A 34 -0.97 12.09 -1.34
C ARG A 34 -1.28 13.00 -2.54
N TRP A 35 -1.27 14.29 -2.27
CA TRP A 35 -1.31 15.38 -3.26
C TRP A 35 -0.04 16.21 -3.14
N THR A 36 0.19 17.13 -4.08
CA THR A 36 1.36 18.02 -4.06
C THR A 36 1.45 18.85 -2.77
N HIS A 37 0.31 19.21 -2.19
CA HIS A 37 0.22 20.18 -1.10
C HIS A 37 -0.26 19.58 0.23
N LYS A 38 -0.66 18.30 0.27
CA LYS A 38 -1.22 17.66 1.47
C LYS A 38 -1.19 16.14 1.38
N VAL A 39 -1.46 15.51 2.51
CA VAL A 39 -1.73 14.06 2.63
C VAL A 39 -3.09 13.85 3.26
N SER A 40 -3.64 12.62 3.23
CA SER A 40 -4.91 12.33 3.90
C SER A 40 -4.76 12.38 5.42
N ASP A 41 -5.74 13.00 6.07
CA ASP A 41 -5.79 13.11 7.53
C ASP A 41 -6.55 11.93 8.17
N ASN A 42 -7.54 11.37 7.48
CA ASN A 42 -8.30 10.21 7.94
C ASN A 42 -7.93 8.96 7.15
N TRP A 43 -7.18 8.06 7.77
CA TRP A 43 -6.67 6.88 7.08
C TRP A 43 -7.67 5.72 7.07
N LYS A 44 -8.81 5.84 7.75
CA LYS A 44 -9.89 4.83 7.67
C LYS A 44 -10.89 5.16 6.55
N GLN A 45 -10.78 6.35 5.97
CA GLN A 45 -11.68 6.77 4.90
C GLN A 45 -11.21 6.19 3.56
N VAL A 46 -12.06 5.34 2.97
CA VAL A 46 -11.88 4.84 1.60
C VAL A 46 -11.88 6.02 0.62
N PRO A 47 -10.95 6.07 -0.35
CA PRO A 47 -10.97 7.11 -1.38
C PRO A 47 -12.25 7.05 -2.21
N THR A 48 -12.70 8.23 -2.65
CA THR A 48 -13.86 8.46 -3.51
C THR A 48 -13.45 9.23 -4.76
N GLU A 49 -14.33 9.38 -5.74
CA GLU A 49 -14.04 10.16 -6.95
C GLU A 49 -13.62 11.62 -6.66
N ASN A 50 -14.10 12.20 -5.55
CA ASN A 50 -13.77 13.58 -5.14
C ASN A 50 -12.33 13.76 -4.66
N ASP A 51 -11.62 12.67 -4.36
CA ASP A 51 -10.23 12.72 -3.93
C ASP A 51 -9.26 12.88 -5.13
N PHE A 52 -9.78 12.76 -6.36
CA PHE A 52 -9.02 12.83 -7.60
C PHE A 52 -8.93 14.27 -8.16
N PRO A 53 -7.80 14.68 -8.76
CA PRO A 53 -6.59 13.90 -9.00
C PRO A 53 -5.67 13.88 -7.77
N MET A 54 -5.61 12.73 -7.10
CA MET A 54 -4.54 12.41 -6.15
C MET A 54 -3.32 11.93 -6.92
N LEU A 55 -2.12 12.30 -6.48
CA LEU A 55 -0.91 11.94 -7.21
C LEU A 55 -0.47 10.52 -6.89
N GLU A 56 -0.55 10.13 -5.63
CA GLU A 56 -0.17 8.80 -5.18
C GLU A 56 -1.12 8.39 -4.05
N GLY A 57 -1.35 7.09 -3.92
CA GLY A 57 -2.07 6.57 -2.78
C GLY A 57 -1.70 5.13 -2.52
N GLN A 58 -2.05 4.69 -1.32
CA GLN A 58 -1.86 3.32 -0.91
C GLN A 58 -2.97 2.88 0.04
N MET A 59 -3.42 1.65 -0.13
CA MET A 59 -4.28 0.92 0.79
C MET A 59 -3.47 -0.22 1.37
N PHE A 60 -3.54 -0.45 2.68
CA PHE A 60 -2.88 -1.60 3.30
C PHE A 60 -3.72 -2.23 4.40
N ASN A 61 -3.52 -3.53 4.56
CA ASN A 61 -4.07 -4.36 5.62
C ASN A 61 -3.08 -5.47 6.00
N GLN A 62 -3.55 -6.46 6.76
CA GLN A 62 -2.72 -7.60 7.16
C GLN A 62 -2.24 -8.47 5.98
N ASN A 63 -2.99 -8.52 4.89
CA ASN A 63 -2.73 -9.41 3.75
C ASN A 63 -1.91 -8.74 2.65
N CYS A 64 -2.12 -7.45 2.41
CA CYS A 64 -1.48 -6.76 1.30
C CYS A 64 -1.32 -5.25 1.51
N GLU A 65 -0.46 -4.67 0.69
CA GLU A 65 -0.46 -3.25 0.36
C GLU A 65 -0.66 -3.08 -1.16
N LEU A 66 -1.66 -2.29 -1.52
CA LEU A 66 -1.94 -1.84 -2.87
C LEU A 66 -1.47 -0.38 -3.01
N ARG A 67 -0.61 -0.08 -3.98
CA ARG A 67 -0.13 1.28 -4.25
C ARG A 67 -0.54 1.70 -5.64
N TRP A 68 -0.89 2.96 -5.79
CA TRP A 68 -1.18 3.56 -7.09
C TRP A 68 -0.50 4.90 -7.26
N LYS A 69 -0.17 5.22 -8.51
CA LYS A 69 0.46 6.48 -8.88
C LYS A 69 -0.14 7.04 -10.15
N TYR A 70 -0.53 8.31 -10.09
CA TYR A 70 -1.07 9.08 -11.20
C TYR A 70 -0.08 9.14 -12.35
N LYS A 71 -0.62 9.02 -13.56
CA LYS A 71 0.12 9.21 -14.81
C LYS A 71 -0.44 10.38 -15.60
N ARG A 72 -1.26 10.11 -16.61
CA ARG A 72 -1.82 11.12 -17.52
C ARG A 72 -3.27 10.78 -17.81
N LYS A 73 -4.12 11.78 -18.06
CA LYS A 73 -5.53 11.56 -18.43
C LYS A 73 -6.26 10.67 -17.40
N ASP A 74 -6.10 10.97 -16.12
CA ASP A 74 -6.76 10.27 -15.00
C ASP A 74 -6.56 8.76 -15.01
N SER A 75 -5.34 8.36 -15.40
CA SER A 75 -4.91 6.99 -15.39
C SER A 75 -3.82 6.75 -14.35
N TYR A 76 -3.84 5.56 -13.76
CA TYR A 76 -3.01 5.18 -12.62
C TYR A 76 -2.26 3.89 -12.90
N GLU A 77 -0.97 3.86 -12.59
CA GLU A 77 -0.24 2.59 -12.46
C GLU A 77 -0.51 1.99 -11.08
N VAL A 78 -0.50 0.66 -10.98
CA VAL A 78 -0.81 -0.06 -9.74
C VAL A 78 0.22 -1.14 -9.46
N LEU A 79 0.68 -1.18 -8.21
CA LEU A 79 1.58 -2.18 -7.63
C LEU A 79 0.89 -2.84 -6.44
N LEU A 80 0.92 -4.17 -6.39
CA LEU A 80 0.41 -4.99 -5.29
C LEU A 80 1.57 -5.71 -4.62
N LEU A 81 1.61 -5.65 -3.28
CA LEU A 81 2.49 -6.42 -2.42
C LEU A 81 1.63 -7.28 -1.50
N SER A 82 1.60 -8.59 -1.67
CA SER A 82 0.66 -9.48 -0.97
C SER A 82 1.36 -10.69 -0.35
N VAL A 83 0.75 -11.25 0.69
CA VAL A 83 1.10 -12.55 1.27
C VAL A 83 0.00 -13.60 1.13
N ALA A 84 -1.08 -13.26 0.41
CA ALA A 84 -2.26 -14.10 0.20
C ALA A 84 -2.17 -14.96 -1.08
N GLY A 85 -1.02 -14.96 -1.77
CA GLY A 85 -0.80 -15.74 -3.00
C GLY A 85 -0.78 -14.89 -4.27
N GLU A 86 -0.79 -15.58 -5.41
CA GLU A 86 -0.75 -14.98 -6.74
C GLU A 86 -2.12 -14.47 -7.16
N TYR A 87 -2.12 -13.38 -7.93
CA TYR A 87 -3.31 -12.79 -8.52
C TYR A 87 -3.16 -12.82 -10.03
N ALA A 88 -3.97 -13.62 -10.72
CA ALA A 88 -3.90 -13.83 -12.17
C ALA A 88 -3.98 -12.51 -12.97
N ASP A 89 -4.63 -11.53 -12.37
CA ASP A 89 -4.91 -10.21 -12.91
C ASP A 89 -3.72 -9.23 -12.79
N PHE A 90 -2.61 -9.67 -12.19
CA PHE A 90 -1.37 -8.91 -12.01
C PHE A 90 -0.20 -9.68 -12.62
N SER A 91 0.68 -8.97 -13.32
CA SER A 91 1.91 -9.57 -13.83
C SER A 91 2.94 -9.62 -12.71
N PRO A 92 3.51 -10.80 -12.41
CA PRO A 92 4.45 -10.97 -11.31
C PRO A 92 5.74 -10.19 -11.56
N VAL A 93 6.27 -9.60 -10.49
CA VAL A 93 7.57 -8.94 -10.45
C VAL A 93 8.49 -9.80 -9.58
N GLY A 94 9.65 -10.17 -10.12
CA GLY A 94 10.54 -11.14 -9.47
C GLY A 94 9.97 -12.57 -9.52
N LYS A 95 10.60 -13.49 -8.78
CA LYS A 95 10.19 -14.91 -8.73
C LYS A 95 10.18 -15.45 -7.32
N ASP A 96 11.23 -15.17 -6.55
CA ASP A 96 11.45 -15.78 -5.25
C ASP A 96 11.55 -14.69 -4.18
N TRP A 97 10.43 -14.45 -3.48
CA TRP A 97 10.35 -13.50 -2.37
C TRP A 97 10.36 -14.23 -1.03
N ASP A 98 11.29 -13.87 -0.15
CA ASP A 98 11.14 -14.07 1.29
C ASP A 98 10.44 -12.84 1.91
N ILE A 99 9.73 -13.08 3.01
CA ILE A 99 9.05 -12.02 3.76
C ILE A 99 9.55 -11.94 5.19
N GLN A 100 9.69 -10.70 5.68
CA GLN A 100 9.98 -10.43 7.07
C GLN A 100 9.18 -9.25 7.57
N ASP A 101 8.34 -9.49 8.58
CA ASP A 101 7.60 -8.42 9.25
C ASP A 101 8.47 -7.83 10.38
N ARG A 102 8.48 -6.50 10.47
CA ARG A 102 9.19 -5.73 11.50
C ARG A 102 8.28 -4.64 12.04
N ASN A 103 8.34 -4.40 13.35
CA ASN A 103 7.55 -3.33 13.96
C ASN A 103 7.89 -1.98 13.31
N ALA A 104 6.86 -1.21 12.95
CA ALA A 104 7.07 0.13 12.43
C ALA A 104 7.48 1.06 13.58
N HIS A 105 8.55 1.83 13.41
CA HIS A 105 8.90 2.85 14.37
C HIS A 105 8.00 4.07 14.19
N LEU A 106 7.05 4.24 15.11
CA LEU A 106 6.15 5.39 15.12
C LEU A 106 6.76 6.52 15.94
N TYR A 107 6.88 7.71 15.35
CA TYR A 107 7.29 8.89 16.11
C TYR A 107 6.20 9.28 17.11
N GLY A 108 6.62 9.62 18.33
CA GLY A 108 5.71 10.13 19.36
C GLY A 108 5.13 11.49 19.00
N SER A 109 4.01 11.86 19.62
CA SER A 109 3.32 13.14 19.37
C SER A 109 4.13 14.38 19.73
N THR A 110 5.20 14.23 20.52
CA THR A 110 6.12 15.29 20.94
C THR A 110 7.31 15.47 19.99
N GLU A 111 7.49 14.58 19.01
CA GLU A 111 8.59 14.64 18.05
C GLU A 111 8.31 15.67 16.94
N THR A 112 9.33 16.40 16.51
CA THR A 112 9.19 17.45 15.48
C THR A 112 9.26 16.91 14.06
N ARG A 113 9.69 15.65 13.89
CA ARG A 113 9.83 14.96 12.60
C ARG A 113 8.48 14.44 12.11
N PHE A 114 8.28 14.52 10.80
CA PHE A 114 7.08 14.00 10.13
C PHE A 114 7.23 12.51 9.76
N PRO A 115 6.12 11.76 9.64
CA PRO A 115 4.74 12.17 9.96
C PRO A 115 4.48 12.24 11.47
N LYS A 116 3.64 13.20 11.90
CA LYS A 116 3.29 13.44 13.32
C LYS A 116 2.34 12.37 13.88
N GLY A 117 2.80 11.12 13.90
CA GLY A 117 2.02 9.97 14.35
C GLY A 117 0.93 9.57 13.37
N PHE A 118 0.24 8.47 13.71
CA PHE A 118 -0.93 7.96 12.99
C PHE A 118 -2.21 8.50 13.64
N PRO A 119 -3.30 8.74 12.87
CA PRO A 119 -4.60 9.06 13.43
C PRO A 119 -5.09 7.84 14.22
N GLU A 120 -5.24 8.00 15.53
CA GLU A 120 -5.45 6.94 16.53
C GLU A 120 -4.26 5.99 16.72
N LYS A 121 -4.17 5.38 17.92
CA LYS A 121 -3.17 4.35 18.25
C LYS A 121 -3.41 3.12 17.38
N ALA A 122 -2.99 3.17 16.12
CA ALA A 122 -2.82 2.00 15.27
C ALA A 122 -1.57 1.24 15.77
N ALA A 123 -1.67 0.73 17.00
CA ALA A 123 -0.57 0.15 17.78
C ALA A 123 0.07 -1.07 17.10
N ASN A 124 -0.55 -1.56 16.02
CA ASN A 124 -0.21 -2.78 15.35
C ASN A 124 0.39 -2.55 13.95
N ILE A 125 0.71 -1.32 13.56
CA ILE A 125 1.32 -1.08 12.24
C ILE A 125 2.75 -1.59 12.22
N ALA A 126 3.07 -2.34 11.17
CA ALA A 126 4.37 -2.93 10.91
C ALA A 126 4.81 -2.65 9.47
N GLN A 127 6.05 -3.03 9.20
CA GLN A 127 6.65 -3.03 7.88
C GLN A 127 6.91 -4.47 7.45
N ARG A 128 6.47 -4.83 6.24
CA ARG A 128 6.73 -6.14 5.62
C ARG A 128 7.77 -5.99 4.53
N TYR A 129 8.90 -6.65 4.71
CA TYR A 129 10.03 -6.61 3.80
C TYR A 129 9.86 -7.73 2.78
N PHE A 130 9.95 -7.41 1.50
CA PHE A 130 10.02 -8.38 0.40
C PHE A 130 11.47 -8.46 -0.06
N ILE A 131 12.08 -9.60 0.24
CA ILE A 131 13.51 -9.86 0.09
C ILE A 131 13.68 -10.84 -1.06
N ASP A 132 14.48 -10.47 -2.06
CA ASP A 132 14.82 -11.38 -3.14
C ASP A 132 15.71 -12.52 -2.58
N LYS A 133 15.27 -13.77 -2.74
CA LYS A 133 15.96 -14.92 -2.12
C LYS A 133 17.36 -15.15 -2.65
N GLN A 134 17.62 -14.80 -3.91
CA GLN A 134 18.90 -15.07 -4.56
C GLN A 134 19.96 -14.06 -4.13
N THR A 135 19.56 -12.80 -3.97
CA THR A 135 20.47 -11.68 -3.68
C THR A 135 20.44 -11.24 -2.23
N SER A 136 19.48 -11.72 -1.42
CA SER A 136 19.21 -11.24 -0.06
C SER A 136 18.94 -9.73 0.02
N THR A 137 18.55 -9.11 -1.10
CA THR A 137 18.29 -7.67 -1.19
C THR A 137 16.84 -7.38 -0.87
N VAL A 138 16.61 -6.37 -0.02
CA VAL A 138 15.26 -5.82 0.21
C VAL A 138 14.89 -4.95 -0.99
N HIS A 139 13.95 -5.41 -1.81
CA HIS A 139 13.47 -4.64 -2.96
C HIS A 139 12.25 -3.79 -2.62
N PHE A 140 11.39 -4.29 -1.75
CA PHE A 140 10.19 -3.58 -1.33
C PHE A 140 9.99 -3.66 0.18
N VAL A 141 9.49 -2.58 0.74
CA VAL A 141 9.02 -2.51 2.13
C VAL A 141 7.58 -2.05 2.07
N ALA A 142 6.66 -2.89 2.53
CA ALA A 142 5.24 -2.62 2.57
C ALA A 142 4.77 -2.21 3.97
N LEU A 143 3.71 -1.41 4.07
CA LEU A 143 2.99 -1.24 5.33
C LEU A 143 2.05 -2.43 5.55
N THR A 144 1.93 -2.88 6.79
CA THR A 144 1.00 -3.95 7.17
C THR A 144 0.48 -3.75 8.60
N ILE A 145 -0.49 -4.55 8.98
CA ILE A 145 -1.09 -4.58 10.31
C ILE A 145 -0.77 -5.94 10.92
N THR A 146 -0.19 -5.94 12.12
CA THR A 146 0.04 -7.13 12.94
C THR A 146 -1.25 -7.48 13.68
N GLN A 147 -1.57 -8.78 13.75
CA GLN A 147 -2.65 -9.25 14.61
C GLN A 147 -2.20 -9.23 16.08
#